data_AF-A0A0C9T164-F1
#
_entry.id   AF-A0A0C9T164-F1
#
_cell.length_a   1.000
_cell.length_b   1.000
_cell.length_c   1.000
_cell.angle_alpha   90.00
_cell.angle_beta   90.00
_cell.angle_gamma   90.00
#
_symmetry.space_group_name_H-M   'P 1'
#
loop_
_entity.id
_entity.type
_entity.pdbx_description
1 polymer ?
#
loop_
_entity_poly.entity_id
_entity_poly.type
_entity_poly.pdbx_seq_one_letter_code
_entity_poly.pdbx_strand_id
1 'polypeptide(L)'
;MVSRLCASIPLSNTNSLLCSWELEFEVLYYQLKESCIHFVHPAVHQVLHLVTEAIQKGPPIFYAHWTMEHTIGNLEQKIQQPSKPFSNLAQEDM
;
A
#
# COMPACT_ATOMS: atom_id res chain seq x y z
N MET A 1 -14.27 -8.52 -16.94
CA MET A 1 -15.39 -7.76 -16.37
C MET A 1 -14.98 -6.93 -15.14
N VAL A 2 -13.78 -6.36 -15.10
CA VAL A 2 -13.36 -5.40 -14.04
C VAL A 2 -12.29 -4.47 -14.63
N SER A 3 -12.69 -3.53 -15.49
CA SER A 3 -11.76 -2.51 -16.01
C SER A 3 -12.43 -1.16 -16.27
N ARG A 4 -13.67 -0.96 -15.79
CA ARG A 4 -14.47 0.24 -16.10
C ARG A 4 -14.92 0.99 -14.84
N LEU A 5 -14.06 1.11 -13.82
CA LEU A 5 -14.38 1.93 -12.64
C LEU A 5 -13.54 3.21 -12.49
N CYS A 6 -12.49 3.44 -13.30
CA CYS A 6 -11.55 4.56 -13.08
C CYS A 6 -11.42 5.56 -14.24
N ALA A 7 -12.41 5.68 -15.13
CA ALA A 7 -12.24 6.36 -16.42
C ALA A 7 -12.99 7.70 -16.58
N SER A 8 -13.11 8.52 -15.54
CA SER A 8 -13.77 9.85 -15.66
C SER A 8 -12.91 11.04 -15.26
N ILE A 9 -11.81 10.86 -14.51
CA ILE A 9 -10.93 11.95 -14.10
C ILE A 9 -9.50 11.64 -14.57
N PRO A 10 -8.85 12.52 -15.35
CA PRO A 10 -7.44 12.38 -15.69
C PRO A 10 -6.59 12.24 -14.42
N LEU A 11 -5.60 11.33 -14.41
CA LEU A 11 -4.71 11.10 -13.26
C LEU A 11 -4.00 12.39 -12.80
N SER A 12 -3.68 13.29 -13.73
CA SER A 12 -3.13 14.62 -13.44
C SER A 12 -4.07 15.49 -12.59
N ASN A 13 -5.38 15.45 -12.88
CA ASN A 13 -6.39 16.19 -12.12
C ASN A 13 -6.61 15.53 -10.75
N THR A 14 -6.43 14.22 -10.66
CA THR A 14 -6.55 13.46 -9.41
C THR A 14 -5.47 13.86 -8.40
N ASN A 15 -4.22 14.08 -8.85
CA ASN A 15 -3.14 14.49 -7.96
C ASN A 15 -3.43 15.84 -7.27
N SER A 16 -3.85 16.84 -8.04
CA SER A 16 -4.21 18.16 -7.49
C SER A 16 -5.39 18.08 -6.52
N LEU A 17 -6.40 17.26 -6.82
CA LEU A 17 -7.55 17.04 -5.94
C LEU A 17 -7.14 16.39 -4.62
N LEU A 18 -6.25 15.41 -4.65
CA LEU A 18 -5.76 14.76 -3.43
C LEU A 18 -4.86 15.67 -2.59
N CYS A 19 -4.05 16.53 -3.22
CA CYS A 19 -3.28 17.55 -2.48
C CYS A 19 -4.21 18.55 -1.77
N SER A 20 -5.29 19.00 -2.43
CA SER A 20 -6.30 19.84 -1.76
C SER A 20 -6.96 19.10 -0.60
N TRP A 21 -7.32 17.83 -0.82
CA TRP A 21 -7.90 16.99 0.22
C TRP A 21 -6.98 16.78 1.41
N GLU A 22 -5.68 16.54 1.21
CA GLU A 22 -4.70 16.41 2.30
C GLU A 22 -4.70 17.67 3.17
N LEU A 23 -4.60 18.85 2.54
CA LEU A 23 -4.61 20.13 3.24
C LEU A 23 -5.93 20.34 4.02
N GLU A 24 -7.07 20.07 3.38
CA GLU A 24 -8.38 20.18 4.03
C GLU A 24 -8.53 19.19 5.19
N PHE A 25 -8.01 17.96 5.03
CA PHE A 25 -8.02 16.95 6.07
C PHE A 25 -7.17 17.36 7.27
N GLU A 26 -5.97 17.88 7.01
CA GLU A 26 -5.08 18.38 8.06
C GLU A 26 -5.73 19.51 8.86
N VAL A 27 -6.38 20.46 8.18
CA VAL A 27 -7.04 21.59 8.84
C VAL A 27 -8.27 21.14 9.64
N LEU A 28 -9.12 20.28 9.07
CA LEU A 28 -10.40 19.93 9.67
C LEU A 28 -10.30 18.91 10.80
N TYR A 29 -9.45 17.89 10.66
CA TYR A 29 -9.44 16.75 11.57
C TYR A 29 -8.23 16.74 12.51
N TYR A 30 -7.08 17.17 12.00
CA TYR A 30 -5.82 17.04 12.73
C TYR A 30 -5.37 18.34 13.39
N GLN A 31 -5.75 19.49 12.83
CA GLN A 31 -5.43 20.83 13.30
C GLN A 31 -3.92 21.04 13.50
N LEU A 32 -3.09 20.38 12.68
CA LEU A 32 -1.62 20.43 12.75
C LEU A 32 -1.04 20.01 14.13
N LYS A 33 -1.76 19.18 14.89
CA LYS A 33 -1.41 18.83 16.27
C LYS A 33 -0.22 17.86 16.38
N GLU A 34 1.00 18.38 16.46
CA GLU A 34 2.30 17.67 16.46
C GLU A 34 2.31 16.21 17.00
N SER A 35 1.62 15.94 18.11
CA SER A 35 1.48 14.62 18.70
C SER A 35 0.99 13.50 17.76
N CYS A 36 0.29 13.83 16.66
CA CYS A 36 -0.19 12.81 15.71
C CYS A 36 0.53 12.83 14.35
N ILE A 37 1.56 13.67 14.14
CA ILE A 37 2.31 13.73 12.87
C ILE A 37 2.82 12.33 12.53
N HIS A 38 3.42 11.65 13.51
CA HIS A 38 4.06 10.35 13.32
C HIS A 38 3.12 9.25 12.81
N PHE A 39 1.81 9.40 13.02
CA PHE A 39 0.81 8.41 12.60
C PHE A 39 0.02 8.88 11.38
N VAL A 40 -0.51 10.10 11.44
CA VAL A 40 -1.44 10.63 10.45
C VAL A 40 -0.71 11.00 9.16
N HIS A 41 0.44 11.67 9.27
CA HIS A 41 1.15 12.17 8.10
C HIS A 41 1.63 11.04 7.18
N PRO A 42 2.27 9.94 7.65
CA PRO A 42 2.58 8.81 6.79
C PRO A 42 1.36 8.21 6.08
N ALA A 43 0.23 8.07 6.79
CA ALA A 43 -0.98 7.48 6.22
C ALA A 43 -1.62 8.36 5.14
N VAL A 44 -1.70 9.67 5.38
CA VAL A 44 -2.27 10.65 4.42
C VAL A 44 -1.33 10.84 3.23
N HIS A 45 -0.04 11.01 3.49
CA HIS A 45 0.98 11.19 2.45
C HIS A 45 1.10 9.97 1.53
N GLN A 46 0.91 8.76 2.07
CA GLN A 46 0.90 7.54 1.27
C GLN A 46 -0.16 7.61 0.16
N VAL A 47 -1.32 8.22 0.40
CA VAL A 47 -2.40 8.37 -0.59
C VAL A 47 -1.95 9.22 -1.78
N LEU A 48 -1.15 10.27 -1.56
CA LEU A 48 -0.58 11.08 -2.64
C LEU A 48 0.42 10.28 -3.49
N HIS A 49 1.27 9.48 -2.83
CA HIS A 49 2.20 8.63 -3.55
C HIS A 49 1.50 7.59 -4.43
N LEU A 50 0.34 7.07 -4.02
CA LEU A 50 -0.40 6.06 -4.81
C LEU A 50 -0.76 6.57 -6.20
N VAL A 51 -1.06 7.87 -6.39
CA VAL A 51 -1.38 8.41 -7.72
C VAL A 51 -0.15 8.43 -8.62
N THR A 52 0.98 8.89 -8.09
CA THR A 52 2.24 8.92 -8.85
C THR A 52 2.69 7.52 -9.21
N GLU A 53 2.60 6.59 -8.25
CA GLU A 53 2.91 5.18 -8.50
C GLU A 53 1.93 4.55 -9.50
N ALA A 54 0.64 4.86 -9.43
CA ALA A 54 -0.35 4.35 -10.38
C ALA A 54 -0.12 4.85 -11.80
N ILE A 55 0.35 6.10 -11.97
CA ILE A 55 0.75 6.65 -13.27
C ILE A 55 1.96 5.89 -13.82
N GLN A 56 2.97 5.62 -12.99
CA GLN A 56 4.24 5.04 -13.43
C GLN A 56 4.19 3.52 -13.61
N LYS A 57 3.53 2.81 -12.69
CA LYS A 57 3.60 1.34 -12.55
C LYS A 57 2.22 0.67 -12.69
N GLY A 58 1.14 1.45 -12.78
CA GLY A 58 -0.22 0.95 -12.66
C GLY A 58 -0.64 0.73 -11.19
N PRO A 59 -1.90 0.34 -10.94
CA PRO A 59 -2.43 0.22 -9.60
C PRO A 59 -1.59 -0.74 -8.70
N PRO A 60 -1.27 -0.33 -7.46
CA PRO A 60 -0.44 -1.11 -6.52
C PRO A 60 -0.87 -2.55 -6.31
N ILE A 61 -2.19 -2.80 -6.36
CA ILE A 61 -2.76 -4.13 -6.24
C ILE A 61 -2.11 -5.12 -7.22
N PHE A 62 -1.74 -4.73 -8.44
CA PHE A 62 -1.27 -5.69 -9.44
C PHE A 62 0.17 -6.16 -9.18
N TYR A 63 1.09 -5.24 -8.92
CA TYR A 63 2.51 -5.60 -8.71
C TYR A 63 2.79 -6.07 -7.27
N ALA A 64 2.08 -5.52 -6.29
CA ALA A 64 2.22 -5.97 -4.90
C ALA A 64 1.64 -7.37 -4.72
N HIS A 65 0.50 -7.68 -5.38
CA HIS A 65 -0.12 -9.00 -5.30
C HIS A 65 0.80 -10.11 -5.78
N TRP A 66 1.46 -9.94 -6.92
CA TRP A 66 2.43 -10.93 -7.40
C TRP A 66 3.51 -11.23 -6.35
N THR A 67 4.06 -10.19 -5.72
CA THR A 67 5.09 -10.35 -4.69
C THR A 67 4.55 -11.07 -3.45
N MET A 68 3.34 -10.73 -3.01
CA MET A 68 2.70 -11.34 -1.85
C MET A 68 2.38 -12.82 -2.11
N GLU A 69 1.73 -13.15 -3.22
CA GLU A 69 1.38 -14.52 -3.59
C GLU A 69 2.63 -15.39 -3.74
N HIS A 70 3.69 -14.87 -4.35
CA HIS A 70 4.96 -15.59 -4.41
C HIS A 70 5.57 -15.81 -3.03
N THR A 71 5.50 -14.82 -2.14
CA THR A 71 5.98 -14.96 -0.76
C THR A 71 5.17 -16.02 0.00
N ILE A 72 3.84 -16.01 -0.13
CA ILE A 72 2.94 -17.00 0.46
C ILE A 72 3.29 -18.40 -0.06
N GLY A 73 3.40 -18.59 -1.38
CA GLY A 73 3.76 -19.88 -1.96
C GLY A 73 5.12 -20.40 -1.48
N ASN A 74 6.13 -19.52 -1.37
CA ASN A 74 7.44 -19.89 -0.82
C ASN A 74 7.36 -20.31 0.65
N LEU A 75 6.55 -19.63 1.46
CA LEU A 75 6.34 -19.98 2.86
C LEU A 75 5.57 -21.29 3.01
N GLU A 76 4.52 -21.49 2.22
CA GLU A 76 3.76 -22.75 2.19
C GLU A 76 4.65 -23.94 1.84
N GLN A 77 5.58 -23.78 0.88
CA GLN A 77 6.58 -24.81 0.56
C GLN A 77 7.51 -25.14 1.75
N LYS A 78 7.93 -24.13 2.53
CA LYS A 78 8.80 -24.33 3.70
C LYS A 78 8.07 -24.97 4.89
N ILE A 79 6.76 -24.74 5.01
CA ILE A 79 5.91 -25.20 6.13
C ILE A 79 5.50 -26.69 5.99
N GLN A 80 5.68 -27.34 4.84
CA GLN A 80 5.18 -28.71 4.52
C GLN A 80 5.58 -29.87 5.47
N GLN A 81 6.26 -29.61 6.59
CA GLN A 81 6.57 -30.61 7.63
C GLN A 81 5.51 -30.57 8.76
N PRO A 82 4.54 -31.52 8.82
CA PRO A 82 3.45 -31.50 9.80
C PRO A 82 3.90 -31.68 11.26
N SER A 83 5.11 -32.20 11.50
CA SER A 83 5.65 -32.40 12.86
C SER A 83 6.44 -31.21 13.40
N LYS A 84 6.99 -30.34 12.52
CA LYS A 84 7.85 -29.20 12.87
C LYS A 84 7.74 -28.07 11.82
N PRO A 85 6.58 -27.40 11.71
CA PRO A 85 6.28 -26.48 10.60
C PRO A 85 7.22 -25.26 10.52
N PHE A 86 7.83 -24.84 11.63
CA PHE A 86 8.69 -23.65 11.68
C PHE A 86 10.19 -23.96 11.70
N SER A 87 10.61 -25.23 11.81
CA SER A 87 12.03 -25.56 11.93
C SER A 87 12.83 -25.21 10.66
N ASN A 88 12.22 -25.34 9.49
CA ASN A 88 12.85 -24.97 8.22
C ASN A 88 12.98 -23.45 8.06
N LEU A 89 12.03 -22.69 8.63
CA LEU A 89 12.05 -21.22 8.59
C LEU A 89 13.14 -20.65 9.50
N ALA A 90 13.28 -21.19 10.70
CA ALA A 90 14.27 -20.75 11.68
C ALA A 90 15.73 -21.09 11.30
N GLN A 91 15.97 -21.99 10.35
CA GLN A 91 17.31 -22.40 9.93
C GLN A 91 17.95 -21.46 8.90
N GLU A 92 17.15 -20.66 8.18
CA GLU A 92 17.65 -19.72 7.16
C GLU A 92 17.88 -18.29 7.72
N ASP A 93 17.29 -17.96 8.86
CA ASP A 93 17.43 -16.65 9.52
C ASP A 93 18.68 -16.57 10.44
N MET A 94 19.58 -17.56 10.38
CA MET A 94 20.79 -17.67 11.22
C MET A 94 22.08 -17.73 10.40
#